data_AF-A0A5C3L209-F1
#
_entry.id   AF-A0A5C3L209-F1
#
_cell.length_a   1.000
_cell.length_b   1.000
_cell.length_c   1.000
_cell.angle_alpha   90.00
_cell.angle_beta   90.00
_cell.angle_gamma   90.00
#
_symmetry.space_group_name_H-M   'P 1'
#
loop_
_entity.id
_entity.type
_entity.pdbx_description
1 polymer ?
#
loop_
_entity_poly.entity_id
_entity_poly.type
_entity_poly.pdbx_seq_one_letter_code
_entity_poly.pdbx_strand_id
1 'polypeptide(L)'
;MDIELRCNRLTCRATLADKAVVVGSHVFCVNCANELFNASRLCPACETSLTEPDDVVVSPSCHKAPIPLCHVCSLHPTNDYKTSVLSGLSPATILEICSRAVSFWQYQIHQESTLQQAVVRNVNDKNMQLQRQLDNVVREGKRRIELLANKKAEIERDLELERKKVRELQEAAREQAKEYQKLKVGIHLPYDMSVVLIEHTGTAR
;
A
#
# COMPACT_ATOMS: atom_id res chain seq x y z
N MET A 1 10.10 26.11 21.32
CA MET A 1 9.38 25.81 20.08
C MET A 1 7.92 25.99 20.43
N ASP A 2 7.32 27.09 20.00
CA ASP A 2 5.95 27.42 20.38
C ASP A 2 4.99 26.45 19.67
N ILE A 3 4.13 25.81 20.44
CA ILE A 3 3.16 24.87 19.89
C ILE A 3 2.02 25.70 19.33
N GLU A 4 1.85 25.68 18.01
CA GLU A 4 0.75 26.37 17.35
C GLU A 4 -0.56 25.59 17.48
N LEU A 5 -1.68 26.31 17.61
CA LEU A 5 -3.00 25.68 17.60
C LEU A 5 -3.30 25.05 16.23
N ARG A 6 -4.00 23.92 16.25
CA ARG A 6 -4.43 23.19 15.06
C ARG A 6 -5.95 23.18 15.00
N CYS A 7 -6.52 23.27 13.81
CA CYS A 7 -7.97 23.13 13.62
C CYS A 7 -8.47 21.78 14.16
N ASN A 8 -9.55 21.78 14.94
CA ASN A 8 -10.11 20.58 15.56
C ASN A 8 -10.96 19.73 14.59
N ARG A 9 -11.19 20.20 13.36
CA ARG A 9 -11.68 19.34 12.28
C ARG A 9 -10.58 18.34 11.90
N LEU A 10 -10.81 17.06 12.20
CA LEU A 10 -9.83 15.99 12.01
C LEU A 10 -9.31 15.85 10.57
N THR A 11 -10.12 16.21 9.58
CA THR A 11 -9.73 16.19 8.16
C THR A 11 -8.99 17.45 7.69
N CYS A 12 -9.00 18.54 8.47
CA CYS A 12 -8.33 19.79 8.11
C CYS A 12 -6.99 19.97 8.82
N ARG A 13 -6.99 19.96 10.17
CA ARG A 13 -5.79 20.12 11.02
C ARG A 13 -4.84 21.27 10.63
N ALA A 14 -5.33 22.29 9.93
CA ALA A 14 -4.53 23.44 9.53
C ALA A 14 -3.99 24.16 10.78
N THR A 15 -2.75 24.66 10.70
CA THR A 15 -2.19 25.59 11.69
C THR A 15 -3.06 26.85 11.75
N LEU A 16 -3.32 27.32 12.96
CA LEU A 16 -4.05 28.56 13.21
C LEU A 16 -3.05 29.65 13.59
N ALA A 17 -2.83 30.60 12.69
CA ALA A 17 -1.85 31.67 12.86
C ALA A 17 -2.52 33.00 13.26
N ASP A 18 -3.42 33.54 12.43
CA ASP A 18 -3.94 34.90 12.66
C ASP A 18 -5.31 34.93 13.33
N LYS A 19 -6.22 34.10 12.84
CA LYS A 19 -7.63 34.09 13.25
C LYS A 19 -8.12 32.67 13.44
N ALA A 20 -8.93 32.48 14.48
CA ALA A 20 -9.56 31.22 14.77
C ALA A 20 -10.95 31.43 15.37
N VAL A 21 -11.78 30.40 15.27
CA VAL A 21 -13.10 30.37 15.89
C VAL A 21 -13.05 29.41 17.06
N VAL A 22 -13.28 29.91 18.28
CA VAL A 22 -13.27 29.11 19.50
C VAL A 22 -14.72 28.87 19.94
N VAL A 23 -15.04 27.61 20.26
CA VAL A 23 -16.38 27.17 20.65
C VAL A 23 -16.25 26.17 21.79
N GLY A 24 -16.61 26.60 23.01
CA GLY A 24 -16.34 25.85 24.24
C GLY A 24 -14.85 25.51 24.36
N SER A 25 -14.53 24.21 24.32
CA SER A 25 -13.15 23.69 24.35
C SER A 25 -12.55 23.39 22.97
N HIS A 26 -13.22 23.76 21.87
CA HIS A 26 -12.75 23.45 20.51
C HIS A 26 -12.35 24.71 19.74
N VAL A 27 -11.41 24.55 18.81
CA VAL A 27 -10.95 25.64 17.95
C VAL A 27 -10.91 25.23 16.48
N PHE A 28 -11.35 26.11 15.60
CA PHE A 28 -11.47 25.85 14.17
C PHE A 28 -10.85 26.99 13.36
N CYS A 29 -10.35 26.66 12.16
CA CYS A 29 -10.04 27.70 11.17
C CYS A 29 -11.34 28.33 10.66
N VAL A 30 -11.25 29.58 10.20
CA VAL A 30 -12.42 30.35 9.72
C VAL A 30 -13.17 29.60 8.61
N ASN A 31 -12.46 28.94 7.70
CA ASN A 31 -13.07 28.19 6.60
C ASN A 31 -13.91 27.01 7.12
N CYS A 32 -13.36 26.22 8.03
CA CYS A 32 -14.08 25.09 8.61
C CYS A 32 -15.26 25.55 9.46
N ALA A 33 -15.11 26.67 10.18
CA ALA A 33 -16.20 27.24 10.95
C ALA A 33 -17.36 27.65 10.03
N ASN A 34 -17.08 28.38 8.95
CA ASN A 34 -18.11 28.81 7.98
C ASN A 34 -18.83 27.64 7.29
N GLU A 35 -18.13 26.52 7.09
CA GLU A 35 -18.70 25.32 6.45
C GLU A 35 -19.53 24.47 7.42
N LEU A 36 -19.06 24.32 8.66
CA LEU A 36 -19.59 23.31 9.60
C LEU A 36 -20.59 23.87 10.62
N PHE A 37 -20.51 25.14 10.98
CA PHE A 37 -21.50 25.73 11.87
C PHE A 37 -22.79 25.98 11.10
N ASN A 38 -23.80 25.16 11.41
CA ASN A 38 -25.16 25.26 10.90
C ASN A 38 -26.06 25.97 11.92
N ALA A 39 -27.32 26.22 11.55
CA ALA A 39 -28.30 26.85 12.43
C ALA A 39 -28.58 26.05 13.73
N SER A 40 -28.17 24.78 13.81
CA SER A 40 -28.46 23.88 14.92
C SER A 40 -27.60 24.13 16.17
N ARG A 41 -26.69 25.11 16.17
CA ARG A 41 -25.87 25.52 17.34
C ARG A 41 -25.19 24.34 18.05
N LEU A 42 -24.65 23.39 17.29
CA LEU A 42 -23.88 22.27 17.83
C LEU A 42 -22.39 22.46 17.54
N CYS A 43 -21.53 22.07 18.47
CA CYS A 43 -20.10 22.01 18.22
C CYS A 43 -19.77 20.94 17.15
N PRO A 44 -19.07 21.26 16.04
CA PRO A 44 -18.75 20.28 15.00
C PRO A 44 -17.78 19.17 15.43
N ALA A 45 -17.14 19.29 16.60
CA ALA A 45 -16.17 18.32 17.09
C ALA A 45 -16.73 17.37 18.15
N CYS A 46 -17.67 17.82 18.99
CA CYS A 46 -18.19 17.04 20.12
C CYS A 46 -19.71 17.05 20.23
N GLU A 47 -20.41 17.70 19.30
CA GLU A 47 -21.88 17.80 19.22
C GLU A 47 -22.55 18.42 20.45
N THR A 48 -21.76 19.02 21.36
CA THR A 48 -22.30 19.74 22.51
C THR A 48 -23.10 20.95 22.04
N SER A 49 -24.30 21.11 22.60
CA SER A 49 -25.18 22.25 22.33
C SER A 49 -24.56 23.55 22.86
N LEU A 50 -24.58 24.58 22.02
CA LEU A 50 -24.06 25.91 22.30
C LEU A 50 -25.21 26.80 22.74
N THR A 51 -25.58 26.65 24.00
CA THR A 51 -26.75 27.32 24.60
C THR A 51 -26.41 28.68 25.18
N GLU A 52 -25.15 28.97 25.47
CA GLU A 52 -24.76 30.23 26.08
C GLU A 52 -24.77 31.38 25.06
N PRO A 53 -25.17 32.60 25.49
CA PRO A 53 -25.19 33.78 24.62
C PRO A 53 -23.82 34.09 23.98
N ASP A 54 -22.74 33.81 24.71
CA ASP A 54 -21.36 34.09 24.28
C ASP A 54 -20.73 32.95 23.46
N ASP A 55 -21.32 31.75 23.45
CA ASP A 55 -20.86 30.65 22.58
C ASP A 55 -21.16 30.96 21.10
N VAL A 56 -22.12 31.87 20.88
CA VAL A 56 -22.71 32.14 19.57
C VAL A 56 -23.12 33.61 19.47
N VAL A 57 -22.21 34.47 18.99
CA VAL A 57 -22.51 35.90 18.76
C VAL A 57 -23.33 36.04 17.47
N VAL A 58 -24.66 36.08 17.57
CA VAL A 58 -25.50 36.45 16.42
C VAL A 58 -25.36 37.95 16.18
N SER A 59 -24.51 38.37 15.25
CA SER A 59 -24.45 39.77 14.82
C SER A 59 -25.79 40.16 14.15
N PRO A 60 -26.55 41.14 14.65
CA PRO A 60 -27.85 41.51 14.09
C PRO A 60 -27.77 42.17 12.71
N SER A 61 -26.57 42.54 12.25
CA SER A 61 -26.36 43.37 11.06
C SER A 61 -25.97 42.61 9.79
N CYS A 62 -25.84 41.28 9.83
CA CYS A 62 -25.51 40.50 8.63
C CYS A 62 -26.79 39.97 7.96
N HIS A 63 -27.47 40.82 7.16
CA HIS A 63 -28.66 40.45 6.37
C HIS A 63 -28.38 39.45 5.22
N LYS A 64 -27.22 38.78 5.19
CA LYS A 64 -26.84 37.87 4.09
C LYS A 64 -26.49 36.43 4.49
N ALA A 65 -26.50 36.06 5.77
CA ALA A 65 -26.42 34.65 6.15
C ALA A 65 -27.01 34.43 7.55
N PRO A 66 -27.97 33.49 7.74
CA PRO A 66 -28.49 33.13 9.07
C PRO A 66 -27.51 32.17 9.77
N ILE A 67 -26.21 32.49 9.75
CA ILE A 67 -25.20 31.71 10.46
C ILE A 67 -24.93 32.43 11.77
N PRO A 68 -25.13 31.77 12.91
CA PRO A 68 -24.73 32.32 14.19
C PRO A 68 -23.21 32.56 14.16
N LEU A 69 -22.74 33.80 14.21
CA LEU A 69 -21.31 34.12 14.14
C LEU A 69 -20.65 33.64 15.44
N CYS A 70 -20.03 32.46 15.39
CA CYS A 70 -19.10 32.04 16.43
C CYS A 70 -17.98 33.10 16.56
N HIS A 71 -17.54 33.38 17.79
CA HIS A 71 -16.58 34.45 18.06
C HIS A 71 -15.26 34.21 17.30
N VAL A 72 -14.96 35.08 16.32
CA VAL A 72 -13.68 35.06 15.61
C VAL A 72 -12.64 35.74 16.49
N CYS A 73 -11.78 34.94 17.09
CA CYS A 73 -10.65 35.40 17.90
C CYS A 73 -9.48 35.79 17.00
N SER A 74 -8.92 36.98 17.22
CA SER A 74 -7.55 37.26 16.79
C SER A 74 -6.58 36.55 17.73
N LEU A 75 -5.66 35.76 17.18
CA LEU A 75 -4.62 35.07 17.96
C LEU A 75 -3.47 36.01 18.34
N HIS A 76 -3.39 37.16 17.68
CA HIS A 76 -2.41 38.21 17.93
C HIS A 76 -3.10 39.55 18.19
N PRO A 77 -3.78 39.73 19.34
CA PRO A 77 -4.41 41.01 19.69
C PRO A 77 -3.35 42.08 20.00
N THR A 78 -3.70 43.34 19.72
CA THR A 78 -2.86 44.51 20.06
C THR A 78 -2.77 44.66 21.58
N ASN A 79 -1.71 45.32 22.06
CA ASN A 79 -1.56 45.57 23.51
C ASN A 79 -2.68 46.45 24.06
N ASP A 80 -3.16 47.42 23.28
CA ASP A 80 -4.30 48.26 23.67
C ASP A 80 -5.56 47.44 23.87
N TYR A 81 -5.82 46.46 22.98
CA TYR A 81 -6.96 45.56 23.12
C TYR A 81 -6.84 44.66 24.37
N LYS A 82 -5.64 44.12 24.63
CA LYS A 82 -5.39 43.33 25.85
C LYS A 82 -5.66 44.15 27.11
N THR A 83 -5.15 45.38 27.15
CA THR A 83 -5.37 46.32 28.25
C THR A 83 -6.84 46.68 28.37
N SER A 84 -7.54 46.95 27.27
CA SER A 84 -8.95 47.36 27.32
C SER A 84 -9.88 46.27 27.84
N VAL A 85 -9.60 44.99 27.51
CA VAL A 85 -10.43 43.86 27.97
C VAL A 85 -10.22 43.55 29.46
N LEU A 86 -9.02 43.81 29.99
CA LEU A 86 -8.68 43.51 31.38
C LEU A 86 -8.89 44.70 32.33
N SER A 87 -8.88 45.93 31.81
CA SER A 87 -9.00 47.14 32.63
C SER A 87 -10.39 47.25 33.26
N GLY A 88 -10.45 47.49 34.57
CA GLY A 88 -11.71 47.57 35.33
C GLY A 88 -12.19 46.24 35.91
N LEU A 89 -11.53 45.12 35.60
CA LEU A 89 -11.81 43.83 36.23
C LEU A 89 -11.09 43.70 37.59
N SER A 90 -11.69 42.94 38.50
CA SER A 90 -11.04 42.61 39.78
C SER A 90 -9.85 41.68 39.57
N PRO A 91 -8.81 41.71 40.43
CA PRO A 91 -7.70 40.77 40.35
C PRO A 91 -8.14 39.29 40.36
N ALA A 92 -9.20 38.96 41.10
CA ALA A 92 -9.75 37.61 41.13
C ALA A 92 -10.29 37.18 39.76
N THR A 93 -11.07 38.04 39.10
CA THR A 93 -11.61 37.79 37.75
C THR A 93 -10.51 37.66 36.71
N ILE A 94 -9.46 38.50 36.78
CA ILE A 94 -8.32 38.43 35.86
C ILE A 94 -7.61 37.07 35.99
N LEU A 95 -7.35 36.62 37.21
CA LEU A 95 -6.71 35.32 37.45
C LEU A 95 -7.59 34.15 36.99
N GLU A 96 -8.91 34.24 37.15
CA GLU A 96 -9.85 33.24 36.64
C GLU A 96 -9.79 33.14 35.10
N ILE A 97 -9.82 34.28 34.39
CA ILE A 97 -9.69 34.33 32.93
C ILE A 97 -8.38 33.68 32.49
N CYS A 98 -7.26 34.04 33.12
CA CYS A 98 -5.95 33.45 32.84
C CYS A 98 -5.95 31.94 33.07
N SER A 99 -6.51 31.46 34.18
CA SER A 99 -6.60 30.04 34.48
C SER A 99 -7.39 29.27 33.41
N ARG A 100 -8.56 29.78 33.00
CA ARG A 100 -9.37 29.17 31.93
C ARG A 100 -8.65 29.15 30.59
N ALA A 101 -7.95 30.23 30.23
CA ALA A 101 -7.17 30.31 29.00
C ALA A 101 -6.01 29.30 28.99
N VAL A 102 -5.30 29.13 30.12
CA VAL A 102 -4.23 28.14 30.25
C VAL A 102 -4.80 26.71 30.16
N SER A 103 -5.90 26.42 30.84
CA SER A 103 -6.55 25.10 30.76
C SER A 103 -6.99 24.76 29.34
N PHE A 104 -7.52 25.74 28.60
CA PHE A 104 -7.84 25.57 27.18
C PHE A 104 -6.61 25.16 26.37
N TRP A 105 -5.49 25.87 26.53
CA TRP A 105 -4.24 25.56 25.84
C TRP A 105 -3.69 24.18 26.19
N GLN A 106 -3.70 23.82 27.48
CA GLN A 106 -3.30 22.49 27.95
C GLN A 106 -4.16 21.40 27.30
N TYR A 107 -5.48 21.62 27.20
CA TYR A 107 -6.38 20.70 26.52
C TYR A 107 -6.02 20.56 25.03
N GLN A 108 -5.80 21.66 24.30
CA GLN A 108 -5.43 21.59 22.88
C GLN A 108 -4.11 20.81 22.66
N ILE A 109 -3.09 21.08 23.49
CA ILE A 109 -1.80 20.39 23.41
C ILE A 109 -1.96 18.90 23.71
N HIS A 110 -2.75 18.55 24.73
CA HIS A 110 -3.00 17.16 25.07
C HIS A 110 -3.74 16.41 23.95
N GLN A 111 -4.78 17.02 23.36
CA GLN A 111 -5.51 16.45 22.24
C GLN A 111 -4.61 16.25 21.01
N GLU A 112 -3.75 17.23 20.68
CA GLU A 112 -2.77 17.11 19.60
C GLU A 112 -1.81 15.94 19.86
N SER A 113 -1.25 15.85 21.08
CA SER A 113 -0.32 14.77 21.46
C SER A 113 -0.97 13.40 21.33
N THR A 114 -2.19 13.23 21.84
CA THR A 114 -2.94 11.97 21.74
C THR A 114 -3.22 11.60 20.28
N LEU A 115 -3.62 12.57 19.44
CA LEU A 115 -3.83 12.32 18.02
C LEU A 115 -2.54 11.90 17.32
N GLN A 116 -1.43 12.62 17.54
CA GLN A 116 -0.13 12.30 16.95
C GLN A 116 0.35 10.91 17.35
N GLN A 117 0.18 10.52 18.63
CA GLN A 117 0.49 9.18 19.10
C GLN A 117 -0.34 8.11 18.38
N ALA A 118 -1.64 8.34 18.19
CA ALA A 118 -2.51 7.42 17.46
C ALA A 118 -2.11 7.27 15.98
N VAL A 119 -1.77 8.38 15.32
CA VAL A 119 -1.30 8.39 13.93
C VAL A 119 0.01 7.60 13.79
N VAL A 120 0.98 7.85 14.67
CA VAL A 120 2.26 7.14 14.68
C VAL A 120 2.06 5.64 14.89
N ARG A 121 1.20 5.23 15.83
CA ARG A 121 0.86 3.81 16.04
C ARG A 121 0.28 3.17 14.79
N ASN A 122 -0.72 3.81 14.17
CA ASN A 122 -1.37 3.30 12.95
C ASN A 122 -0.37 3.13 11.79
N VAL A 123 0.50 4.11 11.58
CA VAL A 123 1.54 4.05 10.54
C VAL A 123 2.53 2.92 10.83
N ASN A 124 2.97 2.76 12.09
CA ASN A 124 3.88 1.68 12.47
C ASN A 124 3.24 0.29 12.31
N ASP A 125 1.98 0.12 12.68
CA ASP A 125 1.27 -1.15 12.52
C ASP A 125 1.15 -1.53 11.04
N LYS A 126 0.79 -0.57 10.18
CA LYS A 126 0.75 -0.76 8.72
C LYS A 126 2.12 -1.08 8.15
N ASN A 127 3.17 -0.40 8.62
CA ASN A 127 4.53 -0.64 8.18
C ASN A 127 4.98 -2.06 8.57
N MET A 128 4.67 -2.51 9.80
CA MET A 128 4.96 -3.87 10.24
C MET A 128 4.20 -4.92 9.42
N GLN A 129 2.94 -4.64 9.07
CA GLN A 129 2.14 -5.51 8.21
C GLN A 129 2.75 -5.63 6.80
N LEU A 130 3.11 -4.50 6.19
CA LEU A 130 3.73 -4.46 4.87
C LEU A 130 5.10 -5.16 4.88
N GLN A 131 5.90 -4.99 5.92
CA GLN A 131 7.18 -5.67 6.07
C GLN A 131 6.99 -7.20 6.11
N ARG A 132 6.01 -7.69 6.88
CA ARG A 132 5.68 -9.13 6.92
C ARG A 132 5.21 -9.66 5.56
N GLN A 133 4.40 -8.89 4.84
CA GLN A 133 3.96 -9.26 3.50
C GLN A 133 5.13 -9.33 2.52
N LEU A 134 6.05 -8.36 2.58
CA LEU A 134 7.27 -8.36 1.78
C LEU A 134 8.15 -9.58 2.06
N ASP A 135 8.41 -9.87 3.34
CA ASP A 135 9.22 -11.03 3.74
C ASP A 135 8.61 -12.35 3.26
N ASN A 136 7.27 -12.46 3.28
CA ASN A 136 6.56 -13.62 2.76
C ASN A 136 6.71 -13.76 1.24
N VAL A 137 6.57 -12.67 0.49
CA VAL A 137 6.76 -12.66 -0.98
C VAL A 137 8.20 -13.02 -1.33
N VAL A 138 9.18 -12.46 -0.63
CA VAL A 138 10.60 -12.78 -0.82
C VAL A 138 10.86 -14.27 -0.55
N ARG A 139 10.33 -14.81 0.54
CA ARG A 139 10.47 -16.24 0.88
C ARG A 139 9.84 -17.13 -0.19
N GLU A 140 8.65 -16.78 -0.67
CA GLU A 140 7.97 -17.52 -1.73
C GLU A 140 8.74 -17.46 -3.05
N GLY A 141 9.22 -16.27 -3.43
CA GLY A 141 10.07 -16.09 -4.61
C GLY A 141 11.32 -16.97 -4.55
N LYS A 142 12.04 -16.98 -3.41
CA LYS A 142 13.21 -17.84 -3.19
C LYS A 142 12.87 -19.33 -3.34
N ARG A 143 11.76 -19.79 -2.73
CA ARG A 143 11.31 -21.19 -2.86
C ARG A 143 11.01 -21.57 -4.30
N ARG A 144 10.37 -20.69 -5.07
CA ARG A 144 10.09 -20.92 -6.50
C ARG A 144 11.36 -20.96 -7.35
N ILE A 145 12.33 -20.10 -7.06
CA ILE A 145 13.65 -20.12 -7.74
C ILE A 145 14.34 -21.46 -7.50
N GLU A 146 14.38 -21.93 -6.25
CA GLU A 146 15.00 -23.21 -5.89
C GLU A 146 14.30 -24.40 -6.57
N LEU A 147 12.96 -24.42 -6.57
CA LEU A 147 12.18 -25.45 -7.24
C LEU A 147 12.46 -25.49 -8.75
N LEU A 148 12.50 -24.32 -9.41
CA LEU A 148 12.78 -24.24 -10.85
C LEU A 148 14.23 -24.62 -11.16
N ALA A 149 15.19 -24.26 -10.30
CA ALA A 149 16.59 -24.67 -10.45
C ALA A 149 16.73 -26.19 -10.37
N ASN A 150 16.06 -26.85 -9.43
CA ASN A 150 16.07 -28.30 -9.30
C ASN A 150 15.45 -29.00 -10.52
N LYS A 151 14.29 -28.52 -10.99
CA LYS A 151 13.65 -29.04 -12.21
C LYS A 151 14.52 -28.85 -13.45
N LYS A 152 15.18 -27.70 -13.58
CA LYS A 152 16.12 -27.44 -14.66
C LYS A 152 17.26 -28.47 -14.65
N ALA A 153 17.88 -28.70 -13.48
CA ALA A 153 18.97 -29.65 -13.34
C ALA A 153 18.54 -31.12 -13.59
N GLU A 154 17.29 -31.46 -13.30
CA GLU A 154 16.69 -32.76 -13.63
C GLU A 154 16.54 -32.93 -15.15
N ILE A 155 15.90 -31.97 -15.82
CA ILE A 155 15.71 -31.98 -17.28
C ILE A 155 17.07 -31.98 -18.01
N GLU A 156 18.07 -31.25 -17.52
CA GLU A 156 19.43 -31.25 -18.08
C GLU A 156 20.08 -32.64 -17.98
N ARG A 157 19.85 -33.38 -16.89
CA ARG A 157 20.33 -34.77 -16.75
C ARG A 157 19.60 -35.71 -17.70
N ASP A 158 18.28 -35.64 -17.78
CA ASP A 158 17.47 -36.48 -18.66
C ASP A 158 17.83 -36.24 -20.13
N LEU A 159 18.07 -34.98 -20.51
CA LEU A 159 18.52 -34.61 -21.85
C LEU A 159 19.86 -35.26 -22.20
N GLU A 160 20.82 -35.30 -21.27
CA GLU A 160 22.11 -35.95 -21.54
C GLU A 160 21.99 -37.47 -21.67
N LEU A 161 21.12 -38.09 -20.86
CA LEU A 161 20.82 -39.53 -20.98
C LEU A 161 20.21 -39.88 -22.33
N GLU A 162 19.22 -39.10 -22.78
CA GLU A 162 18.61 -39.31 -24.10
C GLU A 162 19.61 -39.05 -25.24
N ARG A 163 20.46 -38.02 -25.13
CA ARG A 163 21.56 -37.81 -26.09
C ARG A 163 22.50 -39.00 -26.17
N LYS A 164 22.86 -39.60 -25.03
CA LYS A 164 23.70 -40.81 -25.00
C LYS A 164 23.00 -41.98 -25.68
N LYS A 165 21.72 -42.20 -25.38
CA LYS A 165 20.90 -43.26 -25.98
C LYS A 165 20.77 -43.11 -27.49
N VAL A 166 20.59 -41.88 -27.99
CA VAL A 166 20.58 -41.59 -29.42
C VAL A 166 21.92 -41.96 -30.07
N ARG A 167 23.06 -41.65 -29.44
CA ARG A 167 24.39 -42.03 -29.94
C ARG A 167 24.53 -43.56 -30.03
N GLU A 168 24.16 -44.28 -28.99
CA GLU A 168 24.21 -45.75 -28.95
C GLU A 168 23.32 -46.39 -30.02
N LEU A 169 22.09 -45.90 -30.20
CA LEU A 169 21.18 -46.39 -31.25
C LEU A 169 21.70 -46.09 -32.66
N GLN A 170 22.31 -44.92 -32.87
CA GLN A 170 22.94 -44.58 -34.15
C GLN A 170 24.13 -45.50 -34.47
N GLU A 171 24.95 -45.85 -33.49
CA GLU A 171 26.05 -46.80 -33.65
C GLU A 171 25.54 -48.21 -33.94
N ALA A 172 24.55 -48.70 -33.19
CA ALA A 172 23.94 -50.00 -33.41
C ALA A 172 23.29 -50.12 -34.81
N ALA A 173 22.58 -49.08 -35.26
CA ALA A 173 21.98 -49.03 -36.59
C ALA A 173 23.05 -49.04 -37.70
N ARG A 174 24.17 -48.32 -37.50
CA ARG A 174 25.31 -48.36 -38.44
C ARG A 174 25.93 -49.75 -38.52
N GLU A 175 26.09 -50.44 -37.39
CA GLU A 175 26.68 -51.78 -37.38
C GLU A 175 25.75 -52.81 -38.02
N GLN A 176 24.45 -52.78 -37.72
CA GLN A 176 23.45 -53.59 -38.41
C GLN A 176 23.43 -53.33 -39.91
N ALA A 177 23.52 -52.07 -40.35
CA ALA A 177 23.58 -51.75 -41.77
C ALA A 177 24.82 -52.37 -42.45
N LYS A 178 25.99 -52.36 -41.79
CA LYS A 178 27.19 -53.03 -42.29
C LYS A 178 27.02 -54.55 -42.36
N GLU A 179 26.46 -55.18 -41.33
CA GLU A 179 26.20 -56.62 -41.33
C GLU A 179 25.22 -57.03 -42.42
N TYR A 180 24.13 -56.28 -42.56
CA TYR A 180 23.15 -56.48 -43.64
C TYR A 180 23.81 -56.35 -45.02
N GLN A 181 24.67 -55.35 -45.22
CA GLN A 181 25.43 -55.18 -46.46
C GLN A 181 26.34 -56.39 -46.76
N LYS A 182 27.05 -56.92 -45.76
CA LYS A 182 27.90 -58.12 -45.90
C LYS A 182 27.08 -59.35 -46.32
N LEU A 183 25.95 -59.57 -45.65
CA LEU A 183 25.03 -60.68 -45.97
C LEU A 183 24.44 -60.55 -47.38
N LYS A 184 24.06 -59.33 -47.78
CA LYS A 184 23.53 -59.05 -49.13
C LYS A 184 24.54 -59.35 -50.24
N VAL A 185 25.83 -59.07 -50.01
CA VAL A 185 26.91 -59.39 -50.97
C VAL A 185 27.20 -60.90 -51.00
N GLY A 186 27.13 -61.59 -49.85
CA GLY A 186 27.35 -63.03 -49.76
C GLY A 186 26.29 -63.90 -50.45
N ILE A 187 25.08 -63.38 -50.69
CA ILE A 187 24.00 -64.08 -51.41
C ILE A 187 24.12 -63.91 -52.94
N HIS A 188 25.05 -63.08 -53.44
CA HIS A 188 25.15 -62.71 -54.86
C HIS A 188 26.32 -63.33 -55.67
N LEU A 189 26.95 -64.44 -55.24
CA LEU A 189 27.84 -65.27 -56.10
C LEU A 189 27.86 -66.76 -55.68
N PRO A 190 27.91 -67.75 -56.60
CA PRO A 190 27.54 -67.79 -58.04
C PRO A 190 26.47 -68.88 -58.34
N TYR A 191 25.49 -68.57 -59.20
CA TYR A 191 24.71 -69.60 -59.93
C TYR A 191 24.99 -69.44 -61.43
N ASP A 192 26.20 -69.86 -61.84
CA ASP A 192 26.44 -70.28 -63.22
C ASP A 192 26.51 -71.81 -63.21
N MET A 193 25.34 -72.44 -63.31
CA MET A 193 25.19 -73.87 -63.48
C MET A 193 24.53 -74.11 -64.84
N SER A 194 25.31 -73.93 -65.91
CA SER A 194 24.92 -74.33 -67.26
C SER A 194 24.94 -75.86 -67.35
N VAL A 195 23.73 -76.42 -67.34
CA VAL A 195 23.38 -77.83 -67.41
C VAL A 195 23.97 -78.50 -68.66
N VAL A 196 24.70 -79.59 -68.47
CA VAL A 196 25.11 -80.53 -69.52
C VAL A 196 23.89 -81.37 -69.90
N LEU A 197 23.39 -81.20 -71.14
CA LEU A 197 22.38 -82.09 -71.74
C LEU A 197 23.05 -83.40 -72.17
N ILE A 198 22.65 -84.51 -71.56
CA ILE A 198 22.99 -85.87 -72.00
C ILE A 198 21.85 -86.36 -72.90
N GLU A 199 22.13 -86.56 -74.19
CA GLU A 199 21.25 -87.24 -75.13
C GLU A 199 21.60 -88.74 -75.21
N HIS A 200 20.65 -89.60 -74.84
CA HIS A 200 20.52 -91.02 -75.20
C HIS A 200 19.12 -91.46 -74.71
N THR A 201 18.25 -92.18 -75.41
CA THR A 201 18.16 -92.83 -76.74
C THR A 201 16.67 -93.18 -76.92
N GLY A 202 16.18 -93.41 -78.15
CA GLY A 202 14.81 -93.88 -78.33
C GLY A 202 14.37 -94.17 -79.77
N THR A 203 14.95 -95.19 -80.40
CA THR A 203 14.43 -95.89 -81.58
C THR A 203 13.17 -96.69 -81.21
N ALA A 204 12.04 -96.51 -81.92
CA ALA A 204 11.10 -97.58 -82.30
C ALA A 204 9.86 -97.05 -83.07
N ARG A 205 9.95 -97.06 -84.41
CA ARG A 205 8.99 -97.59 -85.42
C ARG A 205 8.96 -96.73 -86.67
#